data_AF-A0A6G0YJP8-F1
#
_entry.id   AF-A0A6G0YJP8-F1
#
_cell.length_a   1.000
_cell.length_b   1.000
_cell.length_c   1.000
_cell.angle_alpha   90.00
_cell.angle_beta   90.00
_cell.angle_gamma   90.00
#
_symmetry.space_group_name_H-M   'P 1'
#
loop_
_entity.id
_entity.type
_entity.pdbx_description
1 polymer ?
#
loop_
_entity_poly.entity_id
_entity_poly.type
_entity_poly.pdbx_seq_one_letter_code
_entity_poly.pdbx_strand_id
1 'polypeptide(L)'
;MQIWGCAKPSQVCTIQASQSITLRLIVWYVTNETLHNDLRIPTVDQLAKLYYKRFHSKLQHHPNPLVTHLASRTLPDNPPRRLKRNWCRDLLN
;
A
#
# COMPACT_ATOMS: atom_id res chain seq x y z
N MET A 1 2.19 -10.20 -3.70
CA MET A 1 1.15 -9.31 -3.15
C MET A 1 1.41 -9.12 -1.67
N GLN A 2 1.68 -7.90 -1.21
CA GLN A 2 1.83 -7.65 0.23
C GLN A 2 0.46 -7.66 0.90
N ILE A 3 0.26 -8.61 1.83
CA ILE A 3 -1.03 -8.88 2.49
C ILE A 3 -1.51 -7.66 3.30
N TRP A 4 -0.58 -6.82 3.76
CA TRP A 4 -0.86 -5.66 4.60
C TRP A 4 -1.29 -4.40 3.83
N GLY A 5 -0.98 -4.28 2.53
CA GLY A 5 -1.30 -3.07 1.75
C GLY A 5 -2.81 -2.83 1.55
N CYS A 6 -3.62 -3.90 1.67
CA CYS A 6 -5.08 -3.86 1.53
C CYS A 6 -5.77 -4.22 2.85
N ALA A 7 -5.04 -4.09 3.97
CA ALA A 7 -5.56 -4.34 5.31
C ALA A 7 -6.56 -3.25 5.74
N LYS A 8 -7.26 -3.49 6.86
CA LYS A 8 -8.15 -2.48 7.44
C LYS A 8 -7.34 -1.22 7.79
N PRO A 9 -7.89 0.00 7.65
CA PRO A 9 -7.18 1.24 7.99
C PRO A 9 -6.59 1.24 9.40
N SER A 10 -7.31 0.66 10.38
CA SER A 10 -6.80 0.52 11.75
C SER A 10 -5.52 -0.33 11.83
N GLN A 11 -5.43 -1.40 11.05
CA GLN A 11 -4.25 -2.27 10.99
C GLN A 11 -3.08 -1.58 10.29
N VAL A 12 -3.34 -0.83 9.21
CA VAL A 12 -2.31 -0.02 8.54
C VAL A 12 -1.74 1.03 9.51
N CYS A 13 -2.61 1.68 10.30
CA CYS A 13 -2.19 2.62 11.34
C CYS A 13 -1.32 1.94 12.41
N THR A 14 -1.67 0.74 12.86
CA THR A 14 -0.84 -0.04 13.79
C THR A 14 0.55 -0.35 13.22
N ILE A 15 0.64 -0.70 11.93
CA ILE A 15 1.92 -0.96 11.26
C ILE A 15 2.73 0.35 11.09
N GLN A 16 2.07 1.47 10.80
CA GLN A 16 2.73 2.78 10.74
C GLN A 16 3.24 3.21 12.13
N ALA A 17 2.50 2.89 13.19
CA ALA A 17 2.91 3.15 14.57
C ALA A 17 4.12 2.29 14.96
N SER A 18 4.15 1.00 14.59
CA SER A 18 5.33 0.15 14.84
C SER A 18 6.57 0.62 14.06
N GLN A 19 6.40 1.06 12.80
CA GLN A 19 7.47 1.71 12.03
C GLN A 19 7.98 2.97 12.77
N SER A 20 7.05 3.81 13.23
CA SER A 20 7.36 5.04 13.96
C SER A 20 8.10 4.79 15.28
N ILE A 21 7.73 3.76 16.03
CA ILE A 21 8.41 3.36 17.27
C ILE A 21 9.83 2.89 16.96
N THR A 22 9.98 2.06 15.92
CA THR A 22 11.30 1.54 15.50
C THR A 22 12.23 2.69 15.08
N LEU A 23 11.73 3.67 14.33
CA LEU A 23 12.51 4.85 13.95
C LEU A 23 12.98 5.66 15.17
N ARG A 24 12.11 5.86 16.16
CA ARG A 24 12.48 6.55 17.42
C ARG A 24 13.48 5.78 18.27
N LEU A 25 13.48 4.45 18.21
CA LEU A 25 14.49 3.64 18.91
C LEU A 25 15.89 3.84 18.30
N ILE A 26 15.97 4.04 16.98
CA ILE A 26 17.24 4.25 16.27
C ILE A 26 17.70 5.71 16.41
N VAL A 27 16.78 6.67 16.27
CA VAL A 27 17.07 8.10 16.37
C VAL A 27 16.03 8.78 17.26
N TRP A 28 16.35 8.86 18.55
CA TRP A 28 15.41 9.32 19.58
C TRP A 28 15.21 10.86 19.60
N TYR A 29 16.16 11.62 19.07
CA TYR A 29 16.19 13.09 19.20
C TYR A 29 15.64 13.85 17.99
N VAL A 30 15.21 13.15 16.94
CA VAL A 30 14.75 13.73 15.68
C VAL A 30 13.26 13.39 15.49
N THR A 31 12.47 14.31 14.93
CA THR A 31 11.05 14.05 14.70
C THR A 31 10.88 12.98 13.61
N ASN A 32 9.82 12.18 13.68
CA ASN A 32 9.57 11.17 12.65
C ASN A 32 9.46 11.80 11.25
N GLU A 33 8.89 13.00 11.15
CA GLU A 33 8.77 13.74 9.89
C GLU A 33 10.15 14.11 9.30
N THR A 34 11.05 14.64 10.12
CA THR A 34 12.42 14.97 9.67
C THR A 34 13.21 13.71 9.32
N LEU A 35 13.07 12.61 10.08
CA LEU A 35 13.65 11.31 9.72
C LEU A 35 13.13 10.77 8.38
N HIS A 36 11.82 10.85 8.14
CA HIS A 36 11.22 10.41 6.88
C HIS A 36 11.74 11.23 5.69
N ASN A 37 11.90 12.54 5.85
CA ASN A 37 12.40 13.43 4.81
C ASN A 37 13.91 13.26 4.58
N ASP A 38 14.72 13.29 5.63
CA ASP A 38 16.18 13.25 5.54
C ASP A 38 16.69 11.88 5.08
N LEU A 39 16.12 10.79 5.64
CA LEU A 39 16.50 9.43 5.28
C LEU A 39 15.71 8.90 4.08
N ARG A 40 14.77 9.69 3.54
CA ARG A 40 13.88 9.34 2.42
C ARG A 40 13.16 8.00 2.65
N ILE A 41 12.83 7.69 3.91
CA ILE A 41 12.16 6.45 4.29
C ILE A 41 10.67 6.59 3.94
N PRO A 42 10.14 5.79 3.00
CA PRO A 42 8.73 5.87 2.65
C PRO A 42 7.84 5.36 3.80
N THR A 43 6.68 5.97 3.95
CA THR A 43 5.65 5.49 4.88
C THR A 43 5.05 4.18 4.41
N VAL A 44 4.35 3.48 5.30
CA VAL A 44 3.69 2.20 4.99
C VAL A 44 2.70 2.38 3.83
N ASP A 45 1.95 3.48 3.79
CA ASP A 45 1.00 3.78 2.70
C ASP A 45 1.71 4.00 1.36
N GLN A 46 2.79 4.79 1.36
CA GLN A 46 3.60 5.03 0.15
C GLN A 46 4.23 3.75 -0.38
N LEU A 47 4.74 2.90 0.51
CA LEU A 47 5.25 1.58 0.14
C LEU A 47 4.15 0.70 -0.46
N ALA A 48 2.97 0.62 0.17
CA ALA A 48 1.85 -0.16 -0.35
C ALA A 48 1.48 0.27 -1.78
N LYS A 49 1.38 1.59 -2.02
CA LYS A 49 1.14 2.15 -3.36
C LYS A 49 2.24 1.81 -4.35
N LEU A 50 3.50 1.96 -3.96
CA LEU A 50 4.65 1.67 -4.82
C LEU A 50 4.69 0.19 -5.25
N TYR A 51 4.54 -0.72 -4.29
CA TYR A 51 4.54 -2.16 -4.57
C TYR A 51 3.35 -2.57 -5.40
N TYR A 52 2.17 -2.01 -5.14
CA TYR A 52 0.99 -2.30 -5.94
C TYR A 52 1.13 -1.78 -7.38
N LYS A 53 1.64 -0.55 -7.59
CA LYS A 53 1.93 -0.02 -8.93
C LYS A 53 2.90 -0.91 -9.72
N ARG A 54 3.97 -1.37 -9.08
CA ARG A 54 4.92 -2.32 -9.69
C ARG A 54 4.26 -3.64 -10.07
N PHE A 55 3.41 -4.17 -9.19
CA PHE A 55 2.67 -5.41 -9.47
C PHE A 55 1.65 -5.22 -10.60
N HIS A 56 0.89 -4.12 -10.59
CA HIS A 56 -0.10 -3.79 -11.61
C HIS A 56 0.52 -3.64 -13.00
N SER A 57 1.66 -2.95 -13.10
CA SER A 57 2.42 -2.84 -14.36
C SER A 57 2.84 -4.20 -14.94
N LYS A 58 3.20 -5.16 -14.08
CA LYS A 58 3.53 -6.54 -14.52
C LYS A 58 2.31 -7.31 -15.01
N LEU A 59 1.13 -7.07 -14.43
CA LEU A 59 -0.11 -7.73 -14.86
C LEU A 59 -0.55 -7.28 -16.25
N GLN A 60 -0.34 -6.02 -16.62
CA GLN A 60 -0.75 -5.48 -17.92
C GLN A 60 -0.01 -6.11 -19.10
N HIS A 61 1.26 -6.48 -18.91
CA HIS A 61 2.12 -7.05 -19.97
C HIS A 61 2.18 -8.58 -19.92
N HIS A 62 1.29 -9.22 -19.19
CA HIS A 62 1.32 -10.67 -18.99
C HIS A 62 0.77 -11.40 -20.23
N PRO A 63 1.41 -12.49 -20.71
CA PRO A 63 0.96 -13.20 -21.91
C PRO A 63 -0.40 -13.90 -21.75
N ASN A 64 -0.80 -14.21 -20.51
CA ASN A 64 -2.10 -14.81 -20.22
C ASN A 64 -3.21 -13.73 -20.16
N PRO A 65 -4.23 -13.78 -21.04
CA PRO A 65 -5.32 -12.79 -21.10
C PRO A 65 -6.22 -12.78 -19.86
N LEU A 66 -6.30 -13.90 -19.11
CA LEU A 66 -7.04 -13.92 -17.83
C LEU A 66 -6.34 -13.05 -16.77
N VAL A 67 -5.01 -13.01 -16.81
CA VAL A 67 -4.19 -12.23 -15.87
C VAL A 67 -4.24 -10.74 -16.22
N THR A 68 -4.26 -10.39 -17.51
CA THR A 68 -4.45 -9.00 -17.93
C THR A 68 -5.85 -8.49 -17.57
N HIS A 69 -6.88 -9.35 -17.61
CA HIS A 69 -8.22 -9.01 -17.16
C HIS A 69 -8.28 -8.67 -15.65
N LEU A 70 -7.41 -9.27 -14.82
CA LEU A 70 -7.26 -8.91 -13.41
C LEU A 70 -6.63 -7.53 -13.19
N ALA A 71 -5.96 -6.97 -14.20
CA ALA A 71 -5.41 -5.60 -14.16
C ALA A 71 -6.49 -4.52 -14.41
N SER A 72 -7.72 -4.91 -14.74
CA SER A 72 -8.83 -3.99 -14.95
C SER A 72 -9.09 -3.13 -13.71
N ARG A 73 -9.33 -1.83 -13.92
CA ARG A 73 -9.57 -0.86 -12.83
C ARG A 73 -10.98 -0.95 -12.25
N THR A 74 -11.93 -1.48 -13.01
CA THR A 74 -13.35 -1.49 -12.67
C THR A 74 -13.96 -2.87 -12.96
N LEU A 75 -14.63 -3.45 -11.96
CA LEU A 75 -15.58 -4.53 -12.23
C LEU A 75 -16.88 -3.90 -12.76
N PRO A 76 -17.57 -4.53 -13.72
CA PRO A 76 -18.79 -3.99 -14.31
C PRO A 76 -19.89 -3.68 -13.27
N ASP A 77 -19.95 -4.43 -12.16
CA ASP A 77 -20.98 -4.27 -11.13
C ASP A 77 -20.52 -3.60 -9.82
N ASN A 78 -19.23 -3.19 -9.71
CA ASN A 78 -18.58 -2.62 -8.52
C ASN A 78 -19.33 -2.90 -7.19
N PRO A 79 -19.36 -4.17 -6.73
CA PRO A 79 -20.26 -4.58 -5.66
C PRO A 79 -19.99 -3.84 -4.35
N PRO A 80 -21.02 -3.68 -3.49
CA PRO A 80 -20.90 -2.94 -2.24
C PRO A 80 -19.78 -3.51 -1.36
N ARG A 81 -18.90 -2.63 -0.89
CA ARG A 81 -17.72 -3.03 -0.11
C ARG A 81 -18.09 -3.31 1.34
N ARG A 82 -17.94 -4.57 1.77
CA ARG A 82 -18.10 -4.95 3.17
C ARG A 82 -17.02 -4.28 4.03
N LEU A 83 -17.41 -3.75 5.19
CA LEU A 83 -16.51 -3.18 6.21
C LEU A 83 -15.70 -1.94 5.79
N LYS A 84 -16.14 -1.16 4.79
CA LYS A 84 -15.43 0.04 4.29
C LYS A 84 -13.94 -0.24 3.98
N ARG A 85 -13.63 -1.43 3.45
CA ARG A 85 -12.26 -1.83 3.10
C ARG A 85 -11.83 -1.26 1.76
N ASN A 86 -10.61 -0.72 1.73
CA ASN A 86 -9.93 -0.40 0.48
C ASN A 86 -9.43 -1.70 -0.16
N TRP A 87 -9.65 -1.84 -1.46
CA TRP A 87 -9.09 -2.92 -2.25
C TRP A 87 -7.74 -2.49 -2.80
N CYS A 88 -6.92 -3.47 -3.19
CA CYS A 88 -5.59 -3.18 -3.69
C CYS A 88 -5.61 -2.23 -4.90
N ARG A 89 -6.63 -2.31 -5.76
CA ARG A 89 -6.82 -1.39 -6.90
C ARG A 89 -7.01 0.08 -6.49
N ASP A 90 -7.56 0.35 -5.30
CA ASP A 90 -7.76 1.73 -4.84
C ASP A 90 -6.43 2.42 -4.54
N LEU A 91 -5.33 1.66 -4.41
CA LEU A 91 -3.97 2.18 -4.23
C LEU A 91 -3.33 2.71 -5.53
N LEU A 92 -4.01 2.58 -6.69
CA LEU A 92 -3.53 3.17 -7.95
C LEU A 92 -3.82 4.66 -8.07
N ASN A 93 -4.83 5.16 -7.35
CA ASN A 93 -5.23 6.56 -7.33
C ASN A 93 -4.43 7.38 -6.31
#